data_AF-R7QFF4-F1
#
_entry.id   AF-R7QFF4-F1
#
_cell.length_a   1.000
_cell.length_b   1.000
_cell.length_c   1.000
_cell.angle_alpha   90.00
_cell.angle_beta   90.00
_cell.angle_gamma   90.00
#
_symmetry.space_group_name_H-M   'P 1'
#
loop_
_entity.id
_entity.type
_entity.pdbx_description
1 polymer ?
#
loop_
_entity_poly.entity_id
_entity_poly.type
_entity_poly.pdbx_seq_one_letter_code
_entity_poly.pdbx_strand_id
1 'polypeptide(L)'
;MARDYGGFRFFREEKVEPNAFGGMPLAKRLGGVDAPVLVMVGEGDTRDFHQIAGEIWDGVANGWAEGVVAVPECGHFAVVEQYQAVAEQITAFWAAQEGAVQTDGVEGGLRKSPM
;
A
#
# COMPACT_ATOMS: atom_id res chain seq x y z
N MET A 1 16.67 1.76 -4.93
CA MET A 1 16.22 1.49 -6.31
C MET A 1 14.78 1.94 -6.52
N ALA A 2 13.86 1.70 -5.59
CA ALA A 2 12.48 2.16 -5.71
C ALA A 2 12.31 3.70 -5.59
N ARG A 3 13.15 4.36 -4.79
CA ARG A 3 13.26 5.85 -4.74
C ARG A 3 13.55 6.55 -6.09
N ASP A 4 14.10 5.82 -7.07
CA ASP A 4 14.46 6.32 -8.40
C ASP A 4 13.63 5.67 -9.53
N TYR A 5 12.58 4.92 -9.16
CA TYR A 5 11.84 4.08 -10.09
C TYR A 5 10.85 4.87 -10.97
N GLY A 6 11.12 4.90 -12.28
CA GLY A 6 10.33 5.61 -13.30
C GLY A 6 9.31 4.75 -14.08
N GLY A 7 9.09 3.50 -13.69
CA GLY A 7 8.14 2.55 -14.31
C GLY A 7 8.72 1.58 -15.37
N PHE A 8 8.16 0.36 -15.48
CA PHE A 8 8.45 -0.60 -16.56
C PHE A 8 7.70 -0.23 -17.86
N ARG A 9 8.36 -0.35 -19.02
CA ARG A 9 7.83 0.00 -20.35
C ARG A 9 7.93 -1.18 -21.32
N PHE A 10 6.84 -1.92 -21.53
CA PHE A 10 6.85 -3.11 -22.40
C PHE A 10 6.57 -2.83 -23.89
N PHE A 11 5.89 -1.75 -24.26
CA PHE A 11 5.60 -1.44 -25.68
C PHE A 11 5.47 0.07 -25.93
N ARG A 12 6.51 0.72 -26.45
CA ARG A 12 6.40 2.01 -27.14
C ARG A 12 7.67 2.29 -27.96
N GLU A 13 7.54 2.34 -29.29
CA GLU A 13 8.60 2.75 -30.22
C GLU A 13 8.92 4.24 -30.11
N GLU A 14 7.99 5.06 -29.61
CA GLU A 14 8.23 6.48 -29.39
C GLU A 14 8.97 6.70 -28.07
N LYS A 15 10.10 7.39 -28.18
CA LYS A 15 10.88 7.92 -27.06
C LYS A 15 10.03 8.91 -26.28
N VAL A 16 9.30 8.42 -25.28
CA VAL A 16 8.65 9.28 -24.28
C VAL A 16 9.77 9.86 -23.44
N GLU A 17 10.17 11.09 -23.78
CA GLU A 17 10.96 11.96 -22.92
C GLU A 17 10.27 11.92 -21.54
N PRO A 18 10.99 11.53 -20.46
CA PRO A 18 10.40 11.52 -19.14
C PRO A 18 9.77 12.88 -18.96
N ASN A 19 8.45 12.92 -18.75
CA ASN A 19 7.78 14.17 -18.50
C ASN A 19 8.29 14.58 -17.12
N ALA A 20 9.40 15.31 -17.11
CA ALA A 20 10.00 15.93 -15.96
C ALA A 20 9.08 17.08 -15.57
N PHE A 21 7.85 16.74 -15.19
CA PHE A 21 7.15 17.55 -14.21
C PHE A 21 8.14 17.65 -13.06
N GLY A 22 8.72 18.83 -12.85
CA GLY A 22 9.60 19.16 -11.72
C GLY A 22 8.90 19.06 -10.36
N GLY A 23 7.90 18.20 -10.27
CA GLY A 23 7.24 17.78 -9.05
C GLY A 23 8.03 16.69 -8.36
N MET A 24 7.72 16.57 -7.08
CA MET A 24 8.25 15.54 -6.19
C MET A 24 8.03 14.13 -6.79
N PRO A 25 9.04 13.23 -6.76
CA PRO A 25 8.92 11.84 -7.17
C PRO A 25 7.65 11.19 -6.62
N LEU A 26 6.98 10.35 -7.43
CA LEU A 26 5.69 9.73 -7.05
C LEU A 26 5.74 9.03 -5.69
N ALA A 27 6.82 8.30 -5.39
CA ALA A 27 7.02 7.64 -4.11
C ALA A 27 7.02 8.62 -2.92
N LYS A 28 7.54 9.85 -3.10
CA LYS A 28 7.55 10.87 -2.05
C LYS A 28 6.18 11.54 -1.84
N ARG A 29 5.20 11.27 -2.71
CA ARG A 29 3.82 11.78 -2.59
C ARG A 29 2.91 10.85 -1.79
N LEU A 30 3.37 9.65 -1.43
CA LEU A 30 2.57 8.65 -0.70
C LEU A 30 2.07 9.15 0.66
N GLY A 31 2.80 10.07 1.29
CA GLY A 31 2.40 10.66 2.58
C GLY A 31 1.15 11.54 2.50
N GLY A 32 0.70 11.90 1.28
CA GLY A 32 -0.56 12.60 1.05
C GLY A 32 -1.75 11.67 0.74
N VAL A 33 -1.59 10.36 0.90
CA VAL A 33 -2.69 9.41 0.75
C VAL A 33 -3.46 9.33 2.07
N ASP A 34 -4.66 9.91 2.09
CA ASP A 34 -5.53 9.93 3.26
C ASP A 34 -6.40 8.67 3.40
N ALA A 35 -6.51 7.86 2.35
CA ALA A 35 -7.27 6.60 2.39
C ALA A 35 -6.50 5.50 3.13
N PRO A 36 -7.18 4.53 3.78
CA PRO A 36 -6.54 3.33 4.30
C PRO A 36 -5.79 2.55 3.20
N VAL A 37 -4.60 2.05 3.50
CA VAL A 37 -3.74 1.34 2.51
C VAL A 37 -3.36 -0.05 2.98
N LEU A 38 -3.69 -1.06 2.16
CA LEU A 38 -3.16 -2.42 2.26
C LEU A 38 -2.02 -2.60 1.24
N VAL A 39 -0.88 -3.10 1.69
CA VAL A 39 0.24 -3.48 0.81
C VAL A 39 0.49 -4.97 0.92
N MET A 40 0.49 -5.67 -0.22
CA MET A 40 0.74 -7.10 -0.32
C MET A 40 1.91 -7.38 -1.26
N VAL A 41 2.69 -8.42 -0.98
CA VAL A 41 3.78 -8.92 -1.85
C VAL A 41 3.79 -10.45 -1.82
N GLY A 42 4.10 -11.11 -2.94
CA GLY A 42 4.29 -12.56 -2.94
C GLY A 42 5.52 -12.95 -2.12
N GLU A 43 5.40 -13.97 -1.27
CA GLU A 43 6.50 -14.46 -0.42
C GLU A 43 7.73 -14.88 -1.22
N GLY A 44 7.52 -15.48 -2.40
CA GLY A 44 8.56 -15.95 -3.31
C GLY A 44 8.94 -14.93 -4.39
N ASP A 45 8.52 -13.68 -4.29
CA ASP A 45 8.89 -12.65 -5.27
C ASP A 45 10.36 -12.22 -5.12
N THR A 46 10.86 -11.42 -6.05
CA THR A 46 12.24 -10.94 -6.01
C THR A 46 12.43 -9.96 -4.85
N ARG A 47 13.67 -9.91 -4.34
CA ARG A 47 14.07 -8.98 -3.26
C ARG A 47 13.66 -7.53 -3.55
N ASP A 48 13.70 -7.10 -4.81
CA ASP A 48 13.34 -5.73 -5.19
C ASP A 48 11.86 -5.44 -4.95
N PHE A 49 10.96 -6.41 -5.17
CA PHE A 49 9.53 -6.23 -4.90
C PHE A 49 9.22 -6.19 -3.40
N HIS A 50 9.94 -6.95 -2.58
CA HIS A 50 9.86 -6.81 -1.12
C HIS A 50 10.31 -5.42 -0.66
N GLN A 51 11.39 -4.89 -1.24
CA GLN A 51 11.87 -3.54 -0.93
C GLN A 51 10.87 -2.47 -1.38
N ILE A 52 10.31 -2.60 -2.57
CA ILE A 52 9.28 -1.69 -3.09
C ILE A 52 8.06 -1.70 -2.16
N ALA A 53 7.57 -2.87 -1.76
CA ALA A 53 6.44 -2.98 -0.86
C ALA A 53 6.71 -2.30 0.50
N GLY A 54 7.90 -2.49 1.06
CA GLY A 54 8.34 -1.79 2.27
C GLY A 54 8.43 -0.27 2.08
N GLU A 55 9.01 0.22 0.98
CA GLU A 55 9.08 1.66 0.71
C GLU A 55 7.69 2.29 0.51
N ILE A 56 6.75 1.57 -0.10
CA ILE A 56 5.35 2.03 -0.23
C ILE A 56 4.71 2.13 1.14
N TRP A 57 4.88 1.09 1.96
CA TRP A 57 4.35 1.04 3.31
C TRP A 57 4.85 2.17 4.20
N ASP A 58 6.17 2.36 4.24
CA ASP A 58 6.80 3.44 5.01
C ASP A 58 6.40 4.83 4.50
N GLY A 59 5.96 4.92 3.25
CA GLY A 59 5.57 6.15 2.60
C GLY A 59 4.15 6.62 2.88
N VAL A 60 3.24 5.73 3.32
CA VAL A 60 1.81 6.08 3.53
C VAL A 60 1.52 6.47 4.97
N ALA A 61 0.64 7.44 5.17
CA ALA A 61 0.25 7.89 6.50
C ALA A 61 -0.72 6.92 7.20
N ASN A 62 -1.61 6.29 6.42
CA ASN A 62 -2.70 5.44 6.89
C ASN A 62 -2.53 3.99 6.42
N GLY A 63 -1.35 3.42 6.69
CA GLY A 63 -1.08 2.00 6.46
C GLY A 63 -1.96 1.10 7.33
N TRP A 64 -2.21 -0.10 6.85
CA TRP A 64 -2.77 -1.20 7.62
C TRP A 64 -2.06 -1.39 8.99
N ALA A 65 -2.66 -2.05 9.97
CA ALA A 65 -1.98 -2.18 11.26
C ALA A 65 -0.82 -3.20 11.22
N GLU A 66 -0.93 -4.20 10.35
CA GLU A 66 -0.06 -5.39 10.40
C GLU A 66 1.22 -5.28 9.55
N GLY A 67 1.42 -4.18 8.81
CA GLY A 67 2.55 -4.05 7.90
C GLY A 67 2.25 -4.47 6.47
N VAL A 68 3.34 -4.68 5.72
CA VAL A 68 3.31 -5.35 4.42
C VAL A 68 2.94 -6.81 4.63
N VAL A 69 1.90 -7.28 3.96
CA VAL A 69 1.46 -8.68 4.01
C VAL A 69 2.20 -9.50 2.97
N ALA A 70 2.88 -10.56 3.40
CA ALA A 70 3.46 -11.56 2.49
C ALA A 70 2.41 -12.63 2.15
N VAL A 71 2.06 -12.76 0.87
CA VAL A 71 1.13 -13.78 0.36
C VAL A 71 1.92 -15.07 0.16
N PRO A 72 1.56 -16.17 0.84
CA PRO A 72 2.37 -17.39 0.85
C PRO A 72 2.44 -18.05 -0.52
N GLU A 73 3.50 -18.80 -0.81
CA GLU A 73 3.56 -19.71 -1.97
C GLU A 73 3.23 -19.07 -3.34
N CYS A 74 3.60 -17.80 -3.55
CA CYS A 74 3.50 -17.12 -4.84
C CYS A 74 4.62 -16.10 -5.07
N GLY A 75 4.82 -15.74 -6.33
CA GLY A 75 5.73 -14.69 -6.74
C GLY A 75 4.98 -13.41 -7.12
N HIS A 76 5.32 -12.86 -8.28
CA HIS A 76 4.79 -11.57 -8.73
C HIS A 76 3.28 -11.57 -9.00
N PHE A 77 2.72 -12.73 -9.36
CA PHE A 77 1.31 -12.84 -9.78
C PHE A 77 0.42 -13.39 -8.66
N ALA A 78 0.61 -12.92 -7.43
CA ALA A 78 -0.13 -13.34 -6.23
C ALA A 78 -1.67 -13.39 -6.43
N VAL A 79 -2.24 -12.44 -7.18
CA VAL A 79 -3.68 -12.39 -7.48
C VAL A 79 -4.19 -13.55 -8.35
N VAL A 80 -3.30 -14.22 -9.09
CA VAL A 80 -3.60 -15.39 -9.93
C VAL A 80 -3.17 -16.67 -9.23
N GLU A 81 -1.94 -16.67 -8.68
CA GLU A 81 -1.33 -17.84 -8.05
C GLU A 81 -2.02 -18.21 -6.74
N GLN A 82 -2.45 -17.21 -5.96
CA GLN A 82 -2.97 -17.36 -4.59
C GLN A 82 -4.19 -16.46 -4.36
N TYR A 83 -5.13 -16.50 -5.30
CA TYR A 83 -6.32 -15.63 -5.30
C TYR A 83 -7.16 -15.73 -4.00
N GLN A 84 -7.21 -16.91 -3.36
CA GLN A 84 -7.93 -17.10 -2.09
C GLN A 84 -7.26 -16.35 -0.95
N ALA A 85 -5.95 -16.53 -0.76
CA ALA A 85 -5.18 -15.83 0.26
C ALA A 85 -5.26 -14.30 0.06
N VAL A 86 -5.18 -13.83 -1.19
CA VAL A 86 -5.38 -12.40 -1.49
C VAL A 86 -6.78 -11.92 -1.11
N ALA A 87 -7.83 -12.68 -1.45
CA ALA A 87 -9.21 -12.30 -1.13
C ALA A 87 -9.48 -12.27 0.38
N GLU A 88 -8.90 -13.20 1.13
CA GLU A 88 -8.95 -13.23 2.60
C GLU A 88 -8.33 -11.98 3.21
N GLN A 89 -7.14 -11.57 2.74
CA GLN A 89 -6.46 -10.37 3.22
C GLN A 89 -7.25 -9.10 2.90
N ILE A 90 -7.85 -9.00 1.72
CA ILE A 90 -8.73 -7.88 1.36
C ILE A 90 -9.98 -7.85 2.25
N THR A 91 -10.56 -9.02 2.55
CA THR A 91 -11.75 -9.10 3.41
C THR A 91 -11.43 -8.70 4.84
N ALA A 92 -10.32 -9.20 5.40
CA ALA A 92 -9.82 -8.82 6.71
C ALA A 92 -9.53 -7.31 6.78
N PHE A 93 -8.91 -6.78 5.73
CA PHE A 93 -8.66 -5.35 5.59
C PHE A 93 -9.93 -4.52 5.75
N TRP A 94 -10.95 -4.81 4.94
CA TRP A 94 -12.22 -4.07 4.99
C TRP A 94 -12.97 -4.25 6.30
N ALA A 95 -13.01 -5.46 6.85
CA ALA A 95 -13.68 -5.73 8.12
C ALA A 95 -13.14 -4.86 9.27
N ALA A 96 -11.82 -4.65 9.35
CA ALA A 96 -11.27 -3.77 10.38
C ALA A 96 -11.52 -2.28 10.10
N GLN A 97 -11.63 -1.86 8.83
CA GLN A 97 -12.03 -0.49 8.50
C GLN A 97 -13.49 -0.22 8.90
N GLU A 98 -14.40 -1.16 8.67
CA GLU A 98 -15.81 -1.05 9.09
C GLU A 98 -15.95 -0.98 10.62
N GLY A 99 -15.14 -1.78 11.35
CA GLY A 99 -15.07 -1.71 12.81
C GLY A 99 -14.50 -0.38 13.35
N ALA A 100 -13.59 0.26 12.61
CA ALA A 100 -13.02 1.57 12.96
C ALA A 100 -14.01 2.73 12.74
N VAL A 101 -14.96 2.60 11.80
CA VAL A 101 -15.95 3.63 11.47
C VAL A 101 -17.12 3.68 12.47
N GLN A 102 -17.26 2.71 13.38
CA GLN A 102 -18.44 2.55 14.24
C GLN A 102 -18.34 3.11 15.69
N THR A 103 -17.53 4.15 15.95
CA THR A 103 -17.45 4.74 17.32
C THR A 103 -17.79 6.23 17.49
N ASP A 104 -18.20 6.95 16.44
CA ASP A 104 -18.66 8.35 16.58
C ASP A 104 -20.17 8.47 16.43
N GLY A 105 -20.93 7.78 17.28
CA GLY A 105 -22.39 7.76 17.16
C GLY A 105 -23.21 7.30 18.35
N VAL A 106 -22.69 7.29 19.58
CA VAL A 106 -23.53 7.28 20.80
C VAL A 106 -22.84 8.12 21.89
N GLU A 107 -23.60 9.06 22.44
CA GLU A 107 -23.23 10.05 23.46
C GLU A 107 -22.51 9.45 24.68
N GLY A 108 -21.49 10.16 25.20
CA GLY A 108 -21.00 9.89 26.55
C GLY A 108 -19.59 10.40 26.88
N GLY A 109 -19.44 11.70 27.13
CA GLY A 109 -18.59 12.22 28.21
C GLY A 109 -17.06 12.09 28.15
N LEU A 110 -16.40 13.23 28.41
CA LEU A 110 -15.02 13.40 28.90
C LEU A 110 -13.88 13.15 27.90
N ARG A 111 -13.65 14.14 27.02
CA ARG A 111 -12.29 14.44 26.56
C ARG A 111 -11.49 14.94 27.78
N LYS A 112 -10.36 14.30 28.10
CA LYS A 112 -9.40 14.85 29.05
C LYS A 112 -8.78 16.11 28.45
N SER A 113 -8.90 17.24 29.16
CA SER A 113 -8.11 18.44 28.87
C SER A 113 -6.61 18.14 29.05
N PRO A 114 -5.74 18.61 28.16
CA PRO A 114 -4.31 18.58 28.41
C PRO A 114 -3.96 19.62 29.49
N MET A 115 -3.15 19.18 30.47
CA MET A 115 -2.31 20.06 31.28
C MET A 115 -1.05 20.42 30.50
#